data_AF-A0A021VTZ1-F1
#
_entry.id   AF-A0A021VTZ1-F1
#
_cell.length_a   1.000
_cell.length_b   1.000
_cell.length_c   1.000
_cell.angle_alpha   90.00
_cell.angle_beta   90.00
_cell.angle_gamma   90.00
#
_symmetry.space_group_name_H-M   'P 1'
#
loop_
_entity.id
_entity.type
_entity.pdbx_description
1 polymer ?
#
loop_
_entity_poly.entity_id
_entity_poly.type
_entity_poly.pdbx_seq_one_letter_code
_entity_poly.pdbx_strand_id
1 'polypeptide(L)'
;MSQEHVPPAAGTSGGDAPVDCAEALSRLFEFLDEEVAESNGDRIRQHLADCEPCLAEYDVEDHLKKLIRRSCTEAAPSELHVRIRQQLTVLRTQVGEL
;
A
#
# COMPACT_ATOMS: atom_id res chain seq x y z
N MET A 1 16.76 -25.96 -7.63
CA MET A 1 17.83 -25.09 -7.12
C MET A 1 18.41 -24.32 -8.29
N SER A 2 18.10 -23.02 -8.37
CA SER A 2 19.04 -21.95 -8.71
C SER A 2 18.31 -20.72 -9.24
N GLN A 3 18.03 -19.83 -8.28
CA GLN A 3 18.18 -18.37 -8.33
C GLN A 3 17.19 -17.56 -9.18
N GLU A 4 16.21 -17.05 -8.44
CA GLU A 4 15.42 -15.85 -8.70
C GLU A 4 16.35 -14.64 -8.75
N HIS A 5 16.27 -13.87 -9.83
CA HIS A 5 16.97 -12.59 -9.96
C HIS A 5 15.93 -11.47 -9.88
N VAL A 6 15.85 -10.82 -8.71
CA VAL A 6 15.17 -9.53 -8.56
C VAL A 6 16.17 -8.42 -8.91
N PRO A 7 15.95 -7.64 -9.98
CA PRO A 7 16.79 -6.49 -10.31
C PRO A 7 16.50 -5.29 -9.39
N PRO A 8 17.46 -4.34 -9.26
CA PRO A 8 17.40 -3.29 -8.25
C PRO A 8 16.41 -2.17 -8.60
N ALA A 9 15.70 -1.70 -7.58
CA ALA A 9 14.83 -0.53 -7.59
C ALA A 9 15.62 0.75 -7.93
N ALA A 10 15.43 1.25 -9.15
CA ALA A 10 15.80 2.60 -9.54
C ALA A 10 14.51 3.39 -9.79
N GLY A 11 14.05 4.10 -8.76
CA GLY A 11 12.93 5.02 -8.88
C GLY A 11 13.32 6.21 -9.75
N THR A 12 12.70 6.32 -10.92
CA THR A 12 12.61 7.59 -11.65
C THR A 12 11.14 7.96 -11.80
N SER A 13 10.71 8.91 -10.98
CA SER A 13 9.45 9.63 -11.14
C SER A 13 9.54 10.53 -12.39
N GLY A 14 8.71 10.26 -13.39
CA GLY A 14 8.44 11.23 -14.46
C GLY A 14 8.16 10.61 -15.82
N GLY A 15 6.88 10.42 -16.13
CA GLY A 15 6.43 10.17 -17.49
C GLY A 15 5.11 9.42 -17.53
N ASP A 16 4.23 9.80 -18.45
CA ASP A 16 3.00 9.10 -18.85
C ASP A 16 3.29 7.74 -19.54
N ALA A 17 4.42 7.13 -19.18
CA ALA A 17 4.89 5.88 -19.73
C ALA A 17 4.14 4.69 -19.09
N PRO A 18 3.99 3.57 -19.81
CA PRO A 18 3.46 2.35 -19.21
C PRO A 18 4.35 1.90 -18.05
N VAL A 19 3.72 1.46 -16.96
CA VAL A 19 4.40 0.87 -15.80
C VAL A 19 4.99 -0.47 -16.22
N ASP A 20 6.27 -0.71 -15.90
CA ASP A 20 6.91 -2.01 -16.11
C ASP A 20 6.72 -2.94 -14.90
N CYS A 21 7.07 -4.22 -15.05
CA CYS A 21 6.91 -5.21 -13.98
C CYS A 21 7.69 -4.83 -12.71
N ALA A 22 8.86 -4.21 -12.85
CA ALA A 22 9.70 -3.86 -11.71
C ALA A 22 9.08 -2.70 -10.91
N GLU A 23 8.59 -1.67 -11.60
CA GLU A 23 7.85 -0.57 -10.99
C GLU A 23 6.56 -1.08 -10.32
N ALA A 24 5.77 -1.91 -11.02
CA ALA A 24 4.52 -2.47 -10.47
C ALA A 24 4.77 -3.28 -9.18
N LEU A 25 5.75 -4.19 -9.19
CA LEU A 25 6.06 -5.02 -8.03
C LEU A 25 6.69 -4.20 -6.89
N SER A 26 7.54 -3.22 -7.20
CA SER A 26 8.16 -2.37 -6.17
C SER A 26 7.14 -1.54 -5.38
N ARG A 27 6.00 -1.22 -6.01
CA ARG A 27 4.92 -0.41 -5.42
C ARG A 27 3.68 -1.22 -5.06
N LEU A 28 3.75 -2.55 -5.16
CA LEU A 28 2.60 -3.43 -4.96
C LEU A 28 1.99 -3.27 -3.56
N PHE A 29 2.83 -3.15 -2.53
CA PHE A 29 2.36 -2.94 -1.15
C PHE A 29 1.71 -1.57 -0.96
N GLU A 30 2.33 -0.49 -1.44
CA GLU A 30 1.72 0.85 -1.43
C GLU A 30 0.35 0.83 -2.13
N PHE A 31 0.26 0.14 -3.27
CA PHE A 31 -0.99 -0.01 -4.01
C PHE A 31 -2.04 -0.79 -3.22
N LEU A 32 -1.66 -1.89 -2.57
CA LEU A 32 -2.54 -2.70 -1.72
C LEU A 32 -2.98 -1.97 -0.43
N ASP A 33 -2.20 -1.02 0.07
CA ASP A 33 -2.53 -0.19 1.23
C ASP A 33 -3.23 1.13 0.88
N GLU A 34 -3.54 1.35 -0.40
CA GLU A 34 -4.14 2.59 -0.91
C GLU A 34 -3.25 3.85 -0.66
N GLU A 35 -1.94 3.66 -0.57
CA GLU A 35 -0.95 4.72 -0.33
C GLU A 35 -0.35 5.31 -1.61
N VAL A 36 -0.79 4.83 -2.78
CA VAL A 36 -0.42 5.43 -4.07
C VAL A 36 -1.41 6.51 -4.50
N ALA A 37 -0.91 7.58 -5.12
CA ALA A 37 -1.75 8.55 -5.81
C ALA A 37 -2.64 7.87 -6.86
N GLU A 38 -3.87 8.34 -7.03
CA GLU A 38 -4.89 7.73 -7.90
C GLU A 38 -4.38 7.46 -9.33
N SER A 39 -3.69 8.44 -9.93
CA SER A 39 -3.10 8.32 -11.27
C SER A 39 -2.06 7.20 -11.39
N ASN A 40 -1.29 6.95 -10.32
CA ASN A 40 -0.35 5.83 -10.28
C ASN A 40 -1.08 4.50 -10.03
N GLY A 41 -2.13 4.53 -9.21
CA GLY A 41 -2.99 3.37 -9.00
C GLY A 41 -3.64 2.88 -10.31
N ASP A 42 -4.11 3.79 -11.17
CA ASP A 42 -4.65 3.43 -12.49
C ASP A 42 -3.62 2.75 -13.37
N ARG A 43 -2.39 3.27 -13.41
CA ARG A 43 -1.30 2.69 -14.21
C ARG A 43 -0.93 1.29 -13.71
N ILE A 44 -0.86 1.09 -12.39
CA ILE A 44 -0.61 -0.24 -11.79
C ILE A 44 -1.77 -1.20 -12.09
N ARG A 45 -3.03 -0.75 -11.95
CA ARG A 45 -4.21 -1.56 -12.33
C ARG A 45 -4.15 -2.02 -13.77
N GLN A 46 -3.80 -1.12 -14.69
CA GLN A 46 -3.65 -1.45 -16.10
C GLN A 46 -2.55 -2.50 -16.31
N HIS A 47 -1.38 -2.32 -15.67
CA HIS A 47 -0.30 -3.31 -15.74
C HIS A 47 -0.74 -4.69 -15.24
N LEU A 48 -1.41 -4.78 -14.09
CA LEU A 48 -1.90 -6.04 -13.53
C LEU A 48 -2.96 -6.70 -14.44
N ALA A 49 -3.78 -5.93 -15.14
CA ALA A 49 -4.74 -6.45 -16.10
C ALA A 49 -4.07 -7.06 -17.35
N ASP A 50 -2.92 -6.52 -17.76
CA ASP A 50 -2.19 -6.94 -18.97
C ASP A 50 -1.07 -7.96 -18.69
N CYS A 51 -0.71 -8.18 -17.42
CA CYS A 51 0.46 -8.96 -17.01
C CYS A 51 0.09 -10.05 -15.99
N GLU A 52 -0.20 -11.26 -16.49
CA GLU A 52 -0.51 -12.45 -15.68
C GLU A 52 0.49 -12.73 -14.54
N PRO A 53 1.83 -12.69 -14.74
CA PRO A 53 2.75 -12.97 -13.64
C PRO A 53 2.66 -11.92 -12.51
N CYS A 54 2.49 -10.63 -12.84
CA CYS A 54 2.32 -9.61 -11.80
C CYS A 54 0.96 -9.71 -11.10
N LEU A 55 -0.09 -10.13 -11.81
CA LEU A 55 -1.39 -10.43 -11.20
C LEU A 55 -1.30 -11.60 -10.21
N ALA A 56 -0.53 -12.64 -10.53
CA ALA A 56 -0.31 -13.76 -9.62
C ALA A 56 0.38 -13.32 -8.31
N GLU A 57 1.39 -12.45 -8.40
CA GLU A 57 2.04 -11.87 -7.21
C GLU A 57 1.06 -11.01 -6.40
N TYR A 58 0.25 -10.17 -7.07
CA TYR A 58 -0.81 -9.40 -6.42
C TYR A 58 -1.79 -10.29 -5.64
N ASP A 59 -2.27 -11.37 -6.26
CA ASP A 59 -3.25 -12.27 -5.66
C ASP A 59 -2.70 -12.95 -4.39
N VAL A 60 -1.41 -13.33 -4.40
CA VAL A 60 -0.74 -13.91 -3.22
C VAL A 60 -0.70 -12.90 -2.07
N GLU A 61 -0.25 -11.68 -2.34
CA GLU A 61 -0.12 -10.64 -1.33
C GLU A 61 -1.48 -10.19 -0.79
N ASP A 62 -2.49 -10.01 -1.64
CA ASP A 62 -3.86 -9.71 -1.23
C ASP A 62 -4.46 -10.82 -0.35
N HIS A 63 -4.26 -12.10 -0.72
CA HIS A 63 -4.70 -13.22 0.10
C HIS A 63 -4.02 -13.24 1.47
N LEU A 64 -2.71 -12.97 1.52
CA LEU A 64 -1.95 -12.89 2.76
C LEU A 64 -2.46 -11.76 3.64
N LYS A 65 -2.68 -10.55 3.10
CA LYS A 65 -3.22 -9.41 3.85
C LYS A 65 -4.62 -9.71 4.39
N LYS A 66 -5.49 -10.33 3.58
CA LYS A 66 -6.82 -10.80 4.02
C LYS A 66 -6.73 -11.83 5.14
N LEU A 67 -5.80 -12.77 5.04
CA LEU A 67 -5.56 -13.79 6.06
C LEU A 67 -5.10 -13.18 7.38
N ILE A 68 -4.15 -12.23 7.34
CA ILE A 68 -3.65 -11.51 8.51
C ILE A 68 -4.78 -10.73 9.16
N ARG A 69 -5.55 -9.95 8.39
CA ARG A 69 -6.67 -9.15 8.89
C ARG A 69 -7.75 -10.00 9.57
N ARG A 70 -8.01 -11.20 9.05
CA ARG A 70 -8.95 -12.15 9.67
C ARG A 70 -8.41 -12.71 10.99
N SER A 71 -7.11 -12.94 11.07
CA SER A 71 -6.49 -13.66 12.20
C SER A 71 -6.08 -12.73 13.33
N CYS A 72 -5.76 -11.48 13.03
CA CYS A 72 -5.38 -10.45 14.00
C CYS A 72 -6.61 -9.60 14.37
N THR A 73 -7.38 -10.07 15.35
CA THR A 73 -8.61 -9.40 15.84
C THR A 73 -8.44 -8.75 17.21
N GLU A 74 -7.20 -8.45 17.61
CA GLU A 74 -6.95 -7.79 18.90
C GLU A 74 -7.54 -6.38 18.90
N ALA A 75 -8.36 -6.09 19.91
CA ALA A 75 -8.90 -4.75 20.08
C ALA A 75 -7.87 -3.89 20.81
N ALA A 76 -7.63 -2.69 20.28
CA ALA A 76 -6.80 -1.72 20.98
C ALA A 76 -7.38 -1.42 22.39
N PRO A 77 -6.53 -1.28 23.43
CA PRO A 77 -6.99 -1.00 24.78
C PRO A 77 -7.84 0.28 24.87
N SER A 78 -8.89 0.25 25.69
CA SER A 78 -9.81 1.39 25.87
C SER A 78 -9.10 2.66 26.34
N GLU A 79 -8.06 2.53 27.15
CA GLU A 79 -7.25 3.65 27.61
C GLU A 79 -6.57 4.39 26.43
N LEU A 80 -6.04 3.65 25.47
CA LEU A 80 -5.43 4.22 24.27
C LEU A 80 -6.45 5.00 23.45
N HIS A 81 -7.67 4.46 23.30
CA HIS A 81 -8.78 5.12 22.64
C HIS A 81 -9.15 6.46 23.29
N VAL A 82 -9.20 6.51 24.63
CA VAL A 82 -9.49 7.73 25.39
C VAL A 82 -8.38 8.75 25.17
N ARG A 83 -7.12 8.34 25.33
CA ARG A 83 -5.95 9.21 25.16
C ARG A 83 -5.89 9.82 23.75
N ILE A 84 -6.07 9.01 22.70
CA ILE A 84 -6.06 9.50 21.32
C ILE A 84 -7.15 10.55 21.10
N ARG A 85 -8.39 10.29 21.54
CA ARG A 85 -9.50 11.25 21.37
C ARG A 85 -9.25 12.56 22.11
N GLN A 86 -8.69 12.50 23.30
CA GLN A 86 -8.32 13.70 24.06
C GLN A 86 -7.28 14.53 23.31
N GLN A 87 -6.19 13.90 22.83
CA GLN A 87 -5.13 14.59 22.09
C GLN A 87 -5.65 15.20 20.78
N LEU A 88 -6.48 14.46 20.03
CA LEU A 88 -7.10 14.99 18.80
C LEU A 88 -8.01 16.19 19.08
N THR A 89 -8.70 16.21 20.23
CA THR A 89 -9.54 17.36 20.61
C THR A 89 -8.69 18.60 20.86
N VAL A 90 -7.59 18.45 21.63
CA VAL A 90 -6.64 19.54 21.93
C VAL A 90 -5.99 20.07 20.65
N LEU A 91 -5.55 19.18 19.75
CA LEU A 91 -4.93 19.60 18.49
C LEU A 91 -5.93 20.37 17.60
N ARG A 92 -7.19 19.94 17.54
CA ARG A 92 -8.21 20.63 16.75
C ARG A 92 -8.52 22.05 17.25
N THR A 93 -8.51 22.27 18.57
CA THR A 93 -8.69 23.61 19.12
C THR A 93 -7.50 24.50 18.78
N GLN A 94 -6.27 23.98 18.86
CA GLN A 94 -5.05 24.74 18.54
C GLN A 94 -4.94 25.08 17.04
N VAL A 95 -5.35 24.17 16.15
CA VAL A 95 -5.33 24.40 14.69
C VAL A 95 -6.45 25.35 14.26
N GLY A 96 -7.61 25.35 14.92
CA GLY A 96 -8.70 26.28 14.63
C GLY A 96 -8.49 27.72 15.13
N GLU A 97 -7.47 27.95 15.95
CA GLU A 97 -7.07 29.27 16.48
C GLU A 97 -5.96 29.95 15.66
N LEU A 98 -5.46 29.29 14.60
CA LEU A 98 -4.51 29.80 13.61
C LEU A 98 -5.23 30.19 12.32
#